data_AF-A0A091B211-F1
#
_entry.id   AF-A0A091B211-F1
#
_cell.length_a   1.000
_cell.length_b   1.000
_cell.length_c   1.000
_cell.angle_alpha   90.00
_cell.angle_beta   90.00
_cell.angle_gamma   90.00
#
_symmetry.space_group_name_H-M   'P 1'
#
loop_
_entity.id
_entity.type
_entity.pdbx_description
1 polymer ?
#
loop_
_entity_poly.entity_id
_entity_poly.type
_entity_poly.pdbx_seq_one_letter_code
_entity_poly.pdbx_strand_id
1 'polypeptide(L)' 'MNLPPLPAQAHAPTGDSRADELPLAFDSRELLRGVREVLIRHAGQVYRLRHTRNDKLILVK' A
#
# COMPACT_ATOMS: atom_id res chain seq x y z
N MET A 1 20.40 -45.03 -19.00
CA MET A 1 18.97 -44.73 -18.78
C MET A 1 18.87 -43.21 -18.62
N ASN A 2 18.57 -42.47 -19.68
CA ASN A 2 18.48 -41.00 -19.61
C ASN A 2 17.03 -40.62 -19.23
N LEU A 3 16.83 -39.95 -18.08
CA LEU A 3 15.53 -39.43 -17.65
C LEU A 3 15.35 -37.99 -18.18
N PRO A 4 14.16 -37.61 -18.69
CA PRO A 4 13.91 -36.27 -19.19
C PRO A 4 13.72 -35.25 -18.06
N PRO A 5 13.94 -33.95 -18.31
CA PRO A 5 13.72 -32.89 -17.33
C PRO A 5 12.22 -32.63 -17.13
N LEU A 6 11.80 -32.46 -15.88
CA LEU A 6 10.46 -31.97 -15.54
C LEU A 6 10.41 -30.44 -15.75
N PRO A 7 9.29 -29.89 -16.28
CA PRO A 7 9.13 -28.45 -16.43
C PRO A 7 8.83 -27.80 -15.07
N ALA A 8 9.78 -27.06 -14.52
CA ALA A 8 9.57 -26.25 -13.33
C ALA A 8 8.87 -24.94 -13.69
N GLN A 9 7.54 -25.00 -13.66
CA GLN A 9 6.58 -23.94 -13.32
C GLN A 9 6.81 -22.53 -13.88
N ALA A 10 6.05 -22.20 -14.91
CA ALA A 10 5.73 -20.82 -15.25
C ALA A 10 4.91 -20.18 -14.11
N HIS A 11 5.56 -19.34 -13.31
CA HIS A 11 4.85 -18.39 -12.46
C HIS A 11 4.21 -17.33 -13.36
N ALA A 12 2.97 -17.55 -13.78
CA ALA A 12 2.13 -16.48 -14.30
C ALA A 12 1.64 -15.66 -13.10
N PRO A 13 1.98 -14.36 -12.97
CA PRO A 13 1.17 -13.48 -12.17
C PRO A 13 -0.15 -13.32 -12.94
N THR A 14 -1.12 -14.20 -12.63
CA THR A 14 -2.52 -13.93 -12.98
C THR A 14 -2.91 -12.74 -12.13
N GLY A 15 -2.70 -11.55 -12.68
CA GLY A 15 -3.14 -10.30 -12.09
C GLY A 15 -4.65 -10.31 -12.01
N ASP A 16 -5.16 -10.46 -10.79
CA ASP A 16 -6.51 -10.09 -10.42
C ASP A 16 -6.67 -8.57 -10.59
N SER A 17 -6.84 -8.11 -11.84
CA SER A 17 -7.05 -6.70 -12.20
C SER A 17 -8.39 -6.13 -11.71
N ARG A 18 -9.06 -6.82 -10.79
CA ARG A 18 -10.27 -6.37 -10.08
C ARG A 18 -10.04 -6.18 -8.58
N ALA A 19 -8.86 -6.54 -8.06
CA ALA A 19 -8.45 -6.25 -6.70
C ALA A 19 -8.11 -4.75 -6.49
N ASP A 20 -7.98 -3.98 -7.57
CA ASP A 20 -7.67 -2.54 -7.55
C ASP A 20 -8.89 -1.65 -7.18
N GLU A 21 -10.12 -2.20 -7.23
CA GLU A 21 -11.34 -1.47 -6.85
C GLU A 21 -11.60 -1.42 -5.34
N LEU A 22 -10.84 -2.18 -4.53
CA LEU A 22 -10.96 -2.10 -3.09
C LEU A 22 -10.15 -0.92 -2.56
N PRO A 23 -10.77 0.00 -1.80
CA PRO A 23 -10.03 1.06 -1.15
C PRO A 23 -9.00 0.42 -0.19
N LEU A 24 -7.72 0.72 -0.43
CA LEU A 24 -6.64 0.33 0.47
C LEU A 24 -6.88 0.94 1.86
N ALA A 25 -7.16 0.10 2.84
CA ALA A 25 -7.26 0.49 4.23
C ALA A 25 -5.87 0.40 4.88
N PHE A 26 -5.46 1.48 5.55
CA PHE A 26 -4.21 1.53 6.31
C PHE A 26 -4.52 1.89 7.75
N ASP A 27 -3.84 1.22 8.69
CA ASP A 27 -3.87 1.60 10.09
C ASP A 27 -3.18 2.95 10.28
N SER A 28 -3.82 3.86 11.02
CA SER A 28 -3.27 5.20 11.27
C SER A 28 -1.88 5.12 11.91
N ARG A 29 -1.69 4.17 12.82
CA ARG A 29 -0.43 3.92 13.54
C ARG A 29 0.68 3.45 12.60
N GLU A 30 0.34 2.61 11.62
CA GLU A 30 1.28 2.13 10.60
C GLU A 30 1.63 3.24 9.62
N LEU A 31 0.62 3.97 9.16
CA LEU A 31 0.79 5.07 8.21
C LEU A 31 1.69 6.17 8.79
N LEU A 32 1.51 6.46 10.09
CA LEU A 32 2.29 7.45 10.82
C LEU A 32 3.64 6.91 11.33
N ARG A 33 3.90 5.60 11.34
CA ARG A 33 5.16 4.98 11.82
C ARG A 33 5.66 5.53 13.17
N GLY A 34 4.75 5.85 14.09
CA GLY A 34 5.07 6.42 15.40
C GLY A 34 5.35 7.93 15.43
N VAL A 35 5.32 8.63 14.29
CA VAL A 35 5.31 10.09 14.25
C VAL A 35 3.89 10.65 14.32
N ARG A 36 3.73 11.95 14.52
CA ARG A 36 2.40 12.60 14.59
C ARG A 36 1.91 13.12 13.25
N GLU A 37 2.76 13.16 12.24
CA GLU A 37 2.43 13.66 10.90
C GLU A 37 3.24 12.98 9.80
N VAL A 38 2.65 12.83 8.61
CA VAL A 38 3.31 12.32 7.41
C VAL A 38 2.97 13.16 6.19
N LEU A 39 3.90 13.20 5.24
CA LEU A 39 3.76 13.92 3.97
C LEU A 39 3.37 12.94 2.87
N ILE A 40 2.24 13.18 2.23
CA ILE A 40 1.71 12.40 1.12
C ILE A 40 1.87 13.22 -0.14
N ARG A 41 2.67 12.75 -1.10
CA ARG A 41 2.80 13.39 -2.41
C ARG A 41 1.74 12.80 -3.33
N HIS A 42 0.76 13.61 -3.73
CA HIS A 42 -0.34 13.18 -4.58
C HIS A 42 -0.68 14.26 -5.61
N ALA A 43 -0.84 13.86 -6.88
CA ALA A 43 -1.18 14.77 -7.99
C ALA A 43 -0.29 16.03 -8.08
N GLY A 44 1.02 15.88 -7.81
CA GLY A 44 1.99 16.99 -7.83
C GLY A 44 1.91 17.92 -6.61
N GLN A 45 1.03 17.64 -5.65
CA GLN A 45 0.88 18.39 -4.41
C GLN A 45 1.39 17.57 -3.23
N VAL A 46 1.78 18.27 -2.16
CA VAL A 46 2.17 17.65 -0.91
C VAL A 46 1.03 17.87 0.07
N TYR A 47 0.43 16.79 0.53
CA TYR A 47 -0.56 16.81 1.59
C TYR A 47 0.11 16.40 2.90
N ARG A 48 -0.32 16.98 4.02
CA ARG A 48 0.08 16.57 5.36
C ARG A 48 -1.07 15.85 6.01
N LEU A 49 -0.86 14.58 6.30
CA LEU A 49 -1.75 13.83 7.18
C LEU A 49 -1.20 13.93 8.60
N ARG A 50 -1.99 14.49 9.52
CA ARG A 50 -1.61 14.67 10.92
C ARG A 50 -2.60 13.99 11.85
N HIS A 51 -2.06 13.28 12.84
CA HIS A 51 -2.84 12.76 13.94
C HIS A 51 -2.97 13.82 15.03
N THR A 52 -4.20 14.14 15.39
CA THR A 52 -4.52 15.04 16.49
C THR A 52 -4.58 14.28 17.82
N ARG A 53 -4.54 15.00 18.95
CA ARG A 53 -4.68 14.41 20.29
C ARG A 53 -6.07 13.84 20.57
N ASN A 54 -7.05 14.08 19.70
CA ASN A 54 -8.45 13.66 19.87
C ASN A 54 -8.75 12.39 19.03
N ASP A 55 -7.71 11.59 18.75
CA ASP A 55 -7.74 10.42 17.87
C ASP A 55 -8.29 10.67 16.45
N LYS A 56 -8.27 11.93 15.98
CA LYS A 56 -8.69 12.29 14.63
C LYS A 56 -7.50 12.49 13.71
N LEU A 57 -7.60 11.97 12.50
CA LEU A 57 -6.69 12.27 11.40
C LEU A 57 -7.20 13.50 10.65
N ILE A 58 -6.31 14.46 10.40
CA ILE A 58 -6.59 15.61 9.54
C ILE A 58 -5.67 15.55 8.32
N LEU A 59 -6.24 15.72 7.13
CA LEU A 59 -5.48 15.88 5.89
C LEU A 59 -5.54 17.36 5.51
N VAL A 60 -4.38 18.00 5.39
CA VAL A 60 -4.25 19.38 4.92
C VAL A 60 -3.35 19.41 3.68
N LYS A 61 -3.56 20.41 2.83
CA LYS A 61 -2.69 20.72 1.69
C LYS A 61 -1.49 21.55 2.16
#